data_AF-A0A1Q7UGD8-F1
#
_entry.id   AF-A0A1Q7UGD8-F1
#
_cell.length_a   1.000
_cell.length_b   1.000
_cell.length_c   1.000
_cell.angle_alpha   90.00
_cell.angle_beta   90.00
_cell.angle_gamma   90.00
#
_symmetry.space_group_name_H-M   'P 1'
#
loop_
_entity.id
_entity.type
_entity.pdbx_description
1 polymer ?
#
loop_
_entity_poly.entity_id
_entity_poly.type
_entity_poly.pdbx_seq_one_letter_code
_entity_poly.pdbx_strand_id
1 'polypeptide(L)' 'MSTPVTGAFGCIGSHVEEPIPFPDALDDARYQRDLGPALATPLEAGVRRTLEEFARLEKEGRLDARELG' A
#
# COMPACT_ATOMS: atom_id res chain seq x y z
N MET A 1 41.87 19.32 11.36
CA MET A 1 40.48 19.53 11.78
C MET A 1 39.62 18.59 10.96
N SER A 2 39.13 17.50 11.57
CA SER A 2 38.32 16.47 10.92
C SER A 2 37.32 15.97 11.95
N THR A 3 36.03 16.00 11.65
CA THR A 3 35.00 15.24 12.37
C THR A 3 33.85 14.86 11.43
N PRO A 4 33.17 13.73 11.69
CA PRO A 4 32.70 12.80 10.67
C PRO A 4 31.17 12.84 10.42
N VAL A 5 30.76 12.24 9.30
CA VAL A 5 29.37 11.94 8.93
C VAL A 5 28.82 10.84 9.86
N THR A 6 27.67 11.08 10.51
CA THR A 6 26.93 10.07 11.29
C THR A 6 25.55 9.87 10.68
N GLY A 7 25.31 8.68 10.14
CA GLY A 7 24.00 8.25 9.66
C GLY A 7 23.06 7.87 10.80
N ALA A 8 21.79 8.27 10.71
CA ALA A 8 20.75 7.85 11.64
C ALA A 8 20.04 6.61 11.08
N PHE A 9 20.33 5.44 11.65
CA PHE A 9 19.45 4.26 11.59
C PHE A 9 18.37 4.45 12.66
N GLY A 10 17.15 4.84 12.25
CA GLY A 10 16.01 4.97 13.15
C GLY A 10 15.44 3.60 13.53
N CYS A 11 15.29 3.35 14.82
CA CYS A 11 14.72 2.12 15.38
C CYS A 11 13.24 1.98 14.97
N ILE A 12 12.89 0.85 14.35
CA ILE A 12 11.50 0.48 14.10
C ILE A 12 10.96 -0.19 15.37
N GLY A 13 10.04 0.47 16.07
CA GLY A 13 9.15 -0.17 17.04
C GLY A 13 9.12 0.43 18.46
N SER A 14 8.12 1.27 18.72
CA SER A 14 7.52 1.40 20.06
C SER A 14 6.00 1.32 19.90
N HIS A 15 5.33 0.49 20.69
CA HIS A 15 3.87 0.55 20.80
C HIS A 15 3.50 1.95 21.31
N VAL A 16 2.77 2.72 20.51
CA VAL A 16 2.23 4.01 20.92
C VAL A 16 0.88 3.73 21.57
N GLU A 17 0.67 4.26 22.78
CA GLU A 17 -0.58 4.10 23.55
C GLU A 17 -1.74 4.88 22.92
N GLU A 18 -1.41 5.97 22.22
CA GLU A 18 -2.32 6.76 21.41
C GLU A 18 -2.18 6.40 19.91
N PRO A 19 -3.28 6.15 19.18
CA PRO A 19 -3.23 5.90 17.75
C PRO A 19 -2.60 7.08 17.01
N ILE A 20 -1.56 6.80 16.21
CA ILE A 20 -0.98 7.82 15.33
C ILE A 20 -2.03 8.14 14.25
N PRO A 21 -2.38 9.42 14.02
CA PRO A 21 -3.30 9.79 12.96
C PRO A 21 -2.73 9.37 11.60
N PHE A 22 -3.54 8.66 10.82
CA PHE A 22 -3.19 8.33 9.45
C PHE A 22 -3.35 9.57 8.57
N PRO A 23 -2.34 9.93 7.78
CA PRO A 23 -2.46 11.06 6.85
C PRO A 23 -3.45 10.73 5.73
N ASP A 24 -4.15 11.76 5.23
CA ASP A 24 -5.10 11.62 4.11
C ASP A 24 -4.43 11.18 2.80
N ALA A 25 -3.13 11.48 2.67
CA ALA A 25 -2.31 11.07 1.53
C ALA A 25 -0.89 10.72 1.98
N LEU A 26 -0.29 9.74 1.30
CA LEU A 26 1.11 9.38 1.45
C LEU A 26 1.94 10.18 0.45
N ASP A 27 3.04 10.79 0.91
CA ASP A 27 4.02 11.41 0.03
C ASP A 27 4.85 10.31 -0.66
N ASP A 28 4.64 10.15 -1.96
CA ASP A 28 5.33 9.19 -2.79
C ASP A 28 6.40 9.83 -3.70
N ALA A 29 6.70 11.13 -3.55
CA ALA A 29 7.59 11.86 -4.45
C ALA A 29 9.00 11.26 -4.52
N ARG A 30 9.52 10.79 -3.37
CA ARG A 30 10.82 10.09 -3.32
C ARG A 30 10.78 8.78 -4.10
N TYR A 31 9.72 8.00 -3.97
CA TYR A 31 9.57 6.75 -4.69
C TYR A 31 9.45 6.98 -6.19
N GLN A 32 8.66 7.97 -6.61
CA GLN A 32 8.52 8.28 -8.03
C GLN A 32 9.83 8.75 -8.66
N ARG A 33 10.67 9.48 -7.92
CA ARG A 33 12.01 9.86 -8.37
C ARG A 33 12.95 8.67 -8.48
N ASP A 34 12.98 7.81 -7.47
CA ASP A 34 13.97 6.73 -7.35
C ASP A 34 13.60 5.49 -8.19
N LEU A 35 12.30 5.22 -8.39
CA LEU A 35 11.76 4.03 -9.06
C LEU A 35 11.04 4.33 -10.39
N GLY A 36 10.80 5.62 -10.69
CA GLY A 36 9.98 6.04 -11.83
C GLY A 36 8.51 6.23 -11.46
N PRO A 37 7.71 6.80 -12.39
CA PRO A 37 6.32 7.15 -12.11
C PRO A 37 5.48 5.89 -11.82
N ALA A 38 4.68 5.95 -10.75
CA ALA A 38 3.73 4.90 -10.44
C ALA A 38 2.61 4.85 -11.49
N LEU A 39 2.23 3.64 -11.92
CA LEU A 39 1.06 3.46 -12.76
C LEU A 39 -0.21 3.75 -11.92
N ALA A 40 -0.80 4.92 -12.15
CA ALA A 40 -2.04 5.30 -11.49
C ALA A 40 -3.23 4.60 -12.16
N THR A 41 -3.81 3.61 -11.49
CA THR A 41 -5.10 3.04 -11.87
C THR A 41 -6.21 3.86 -11.20
N PRO A 42 -7.15 4.46 -11.95
CA PRO A 42 -8.29 5.14 -11.33
C PRO A 42 -9.07 4.17 -10.43
N LEU A 43 -9.55 4.67 -9.28
CA LEU A 43 -10.24 3.84 -8.28
C LEU A 43 -11.39 3.04 -8.90
N GLU A 44 -12.26 3.71 -9.67
CA GLU A 44 -13.39 3.08 -10.36
C GLU A 44 -12.93 1.94 -11.27
N ALA A 45 -11.88 2.17 -12.06
CA ALA A 45 -11.35 1.17 -12.98
C ALA A 45 -10.78 -0.04 -12.23
N GLY A 46 -10.06 0.19 -11.12
CA GLY A 46 -9.52 -0.85 -10.27
C GLY A 46 -10.61 -1.69 -9.61
N VAL A 47 -11.63 -1.03 -9.05
CA VAL A 47 -12.77 -1.70 -8.41
C VAL A 47 -13.55 -2.53 -9.43
N ARG A 48 -13.87 -1.95 -10.60
CA ARG A 48 -14.59 -2.66 -11.66
C ARG A 48 -13.85 -3.91 -12.11
N ARG A 49 -12.54 -3.81 -12.40
CA ARG A 49 -11.73 -4.96 -12.80
C ARG A 49 -11.69 -6.04 -11.71
N THR A 50 -11.62 -5.63 -10.45
CA THR A 50 -11.60 -6.55 -9.30
C THR A 50 -12.91 -7.33 -9.23
N LEU A 51 -14.05 -6.67 -9.36
CA LEU A 51 -15.37 -7.31 -9.36
C LEU A 51 -15.55 -8.27 -10.54
N GLU A 52 -15.12 -7.87 -11.75
CA GLU A 52 -15.14 -8.71 -12.94
C GLU A 52 -14.33 -10.01 -12.71
N GLU A 53 -13.16 -9.90 -12.08
CA GLU A 53 -12.29 -11.05 -11.79
C GLU A 53 -12.89 -11.97 -10.73
N PHE A 54 -13.46 -11.42 -9.65
CA PHE A 54 -14.18 -12.22 -8.66
C PHE A 54 -15.36 -12.98 -9.27
N ALA A 55 -16.17 -12.31 -10.10
CA ALA A 55 -17.28 -12.95 -10.79
C ALA A 55 -16.82 -14.07 -11.76
N ARG A 56 -15.65 -13.92 -12.39
CA ARG A 56 -15.04 -14.97 -13.20
C ARG A 56 -14.61 -16.18 -12.35
N LEU A 57 -13.90 -15.92 -11.25
CA LEU A 57 -13.42 -16.98 -10.34
C LEU A 57 -14.57 -17.75 -9.67
N GLU A 58 -15.66 -17.06 -9.33
CA GLU A 58 -16.88 -17.67 -8.83
C GLU A 58 -17.47 -18.66 -9.85
N LYS A 59 -17.63 -18.22 -11.11
CA LYS A 59 -18.12 -19.08 -12.20
C LYS A 59 -17.21 -20.30 -12.45
N GLU A 60 -15.91 -20.16 -12.23
CA GLU A 60 -14.94 -21.24 -12.35
C GLU A 60 -14.90 -22.17 -11.13
N GLY A 61 -15.66 -21.90 -10.06
CA GLY A 61 -15.61 -22.66 -8.81
C GLY A 61 -14.28 -22.53 -8.07
N ARG A 62 -13.52 -21.45 -8.36
CA ARG A 62 -12.20 -21.16 -7.80
C ARG A 62 -12.22 -20.07 -6.75
N LEU A 63 -13.37 -19.43 -6.56
CA LEU A 63 -13.57 -18.46 -5.48
C LEU A 63 -14.09 -19.18 -4.24
N ASP A 64 -13.36 -19.09 -3.13
CA ASP A 64 -13.83 -19.52 -1.82
C ASP A 64 -14.67 -18.41 -1.18
N ALA A 65 -15.98 -18.61 -1.12
CA ALA A 65 -16.96 -17.67 -0.59
C ALA A 65 -17.70 -18.21 0.65
N ARG A 66 -17.14 -19.22 1.34
CA ARG A 66 -17.83 -19.93 2.44
C ARG A 66 -18.23 -19.04 3.62
N GLU A 67 -17.48 -17.97 3.87
CA GLU A 67 -17.69 -17.05 5.00
C GLU A 67 -18.65 -15.89 4.65
N LEU A 68 -19.17 -15.83 3.41
CA LEU A 68 -20.07 -14.77 2.94
C LEU A 68 -21.56 -15.11 3.07
N GLY A 69 -21.90 -16.26 3.69
CA GLY A 69 -23.26 -16.77 3.87
C GLY A 69 -23.62 -17.00 5.33
#